data_AF-A0A1W2AR02-F1
#
_entry.id   AF-A0A1W2AR02-F1
#
_cell.length_a   1.000
_cell.length_b   1.000
_cell.length_c   1.000
_cell.angle_alpha   90.00
_cell.angle_beta   90.00
_cell.angle_gamma   90.00
#
_symmetry.space_group_name_H-M   'P 1'
#
loop_
_entity.id
_entity.type
_entity.pdbx_description
1 polymer ?
#
loop_
_entity_poly.entity_id
_entity_poly.type
_entity_poly.pdbx_seq_one_letter_code
_entity_poly.pdbx_strand_id
1 'polypeptide(L)' 'MLSAKQSAIINFLREYPPSCPPTVREIGAAVGLRSSATVHTYLTRLEAQGLIERKPGCPRCITVVRRD' A
#
# COMPACT_ATOMS: atom_id res chain seq x y z
N MET A 1 11.88 10.73 -5.13
CA MET A 1 10.66 11.50 -4.85
C MET A 1 9.46 10.59 -4.99
N LEU A 2 8.51 10.65 -4.05
CA LEU A 2 7.25 9.91 -4.12
C LEU A 2 6.25 10.67 -4.98
N SER A 3 5.49 9.96 -5.81
CA SER A 3 4.34 10.57 -6.49
C SER A 3 3.21 10.82 -5.50
N ALA A 4 2.33 11.78 -5.80
CA ALA A 4 1.16 12.07 -4.95
C ALA A 4 0.31 10.82 -4.66
N LYS A 5 0.22 9.88 -5.62
CA LYS A 5 -0.50 8.61 -5.43
C LYS A 5 0.25 7.64 -4.51
N GLN A 6 1.56 7.56 -4.61
CA GLN A 6 2.37 6.73 -3.71
C GLN A 6 2.27 7.21 -2.26
N SER A 7 2.36 8.53 -2.04
CA SER A 7 2.18 9.13 -0.72
C SER A 7 0.77 8.88 -0.17
N ALA A 8 -0.27 8.99 -1.01
CA ALA A 8 -1.64 8.68 -0.60
C ALA A 8 -1.82 7.20 -0.18
N ILE A 9 -1.19 6.26 -0.90
CA ILE A 9 -1.22 4.83 -0.54
C ILE A 9 -0.53 4.61 0.80
N ILE A 10 0.64 5.20 1.01
CA ILE A 10 1.38 5.09 2.29
C ILE A 10 0.55 5.65 3.44
N ASN A 11 -0.04 6.83 3.27
CA ASN A 11 -0.86 7.46 4.32
C ASN A 11 -2.08 6.60 4.65
N PHE A 12 -2.78 6.10 3.64
CA PHE A 12 -3.89 5.17 3.84
C PHE A 12 -3.46 3.93 4.63
N LEU A 13 -2.34 3.30 4.26
CA LEU A 13 -1.81 2.13 4.97
C LEU A 13 -1.38 2.44 6.41
N ARG A 14 -0.92 3.66 6.70
CA ARG A 14 -0.57 4.11 8.07
C ARG A 14 -1.79 4.31 8.96
N GLU A 15 -2.88 4.80 8.39
CA GLU A 15 -4.14 5.05 9.10
C GLU A 15 -4.99 3.78 9.23
N TYR A 16 -4.76 2.77 8.38
CA TYR A 16 -5.54 1.53 8.42
C TYR A 16 -5.21 0.70 9.67
N PRO A 17 -6.23 0.14 10.35
CA PRO A 17 -6.02 -0.64 11.55
C PRO A 17 -5.18 -1.91 11.28
N PRO A 18 -4.09 -2.16 12.04
CA PRO A 18 -3.20 -3.29 11.80
C PRO A 18 -3.87 -4.65 12.05
N SER A 19 -4.95 -4.68 12.85
CA SER A 19 -5.74 -5.89 13.12
C SER A 19 -6.53 -6.39 11.90
N CYS A 20 -6.80 -5.52 10.93
CA CYS A 20 -7.55 -5.84 9.74
C CYS A 20 -6.79 -5.31 8.54
N PRO A 21 -5.90 -6.09 7.91
CA PRO A 21 -5.15 -5.60 6.76
C PRO A 21 -6.06 -5.32 5.55
N PRO A 22 -5.87 -4.19 4.83
CA PRO A 22 -6.74 -3.79 3.74
C PRO A 22 -6.57 -4.69 2.52
N THR A 23 -7.61 -4.74 1.70
CA THR A 23 -7.60 -5.38 0.40
C THR A 23 -7.07 -4.41 -0.67
N VAL A 24 -6.59 -4.97 -1.78
CA VAL A 24 -6.14 -4.20 -2.96
C VAL A 24 -7.26 -3.29 -3.49
N ARG A 25 -8.52 -3.72 -3.38
CA ARG A 25 -9.69 -2.93 -3.81
C ARG A 25 -9.94 -1.75 -2.88
N GLU A 26 -9.82 -1.93 -1.57
CA GLU A 26 -9.97 -0.84 -0.59
C GLU A 26 -8.87 0.21 -0.75
N ILE A 27 -7.61 -0.22 -0.92
CA ILE A 27 -6.49 0.68 -1.23
C ILE A 27 -6.80 1.47 -2.50
N GLY A 28 -7.24 0.78 -3.56
CA GLY A 28 -7.61 1.42 -4.81
C GLY A 28 -8.72 2.45 -4.66
N ALA A 29 -9.79 2.10 -3.95
CA ALA A 29 -10.91 3.01 -3.68
C ALA A 29 -10.46 4.26 -2.90
N ALA A 30 -9.66 4.08 -1.85
CA ALA A 30 -9.17 5.17 -1.02
C ALA A 30 -8.29 6.18 -1.79
N VAL A 31 -7.50 5.71 -2.75
CA VAL A 31 -6.62 6.57 -3.56
C VAL A 31 -7.16 6.89 -4.95
N GLY A 32 -8.41 6.53 -5.26
CA GLY A 32 -9.06 6.80 -6.55
C GLY A 32 -8.47 6.02 -7.74
N LEU A 33 -7.95 4.81 -7.52
CA LEU A 33 -7.51 3.88 -8.55
C LEU A 33 -8.60 2.82 -8.81
N ARG A 34 -9.02 2.67 -10.06
CA ARG A 34 -10.06 1.70 -10.45
C ARG A 34 -9.52 0.30 -10.74
N SER A 35 -8.27 0.21 -11.18
CA SER A 35 -7.66 -1.07 -11.57
C SER A 35 -6.81 -1.65 -10.45
N SER A 36 -7.12 -2.87 -10.03
CA SER A 36 -6.34 -3.65 -9.07
C SER A 36 -4.92 -3.91 -9.55
N ALA A 37 -4.71 -4.08 -10.86
CA ALA A 37 -3.38 -4.25 -11.45
C ALA A 37 -2.51 -3.00 -11.23
N THR A 38 -3.09 -1.82 -11.39
CA THR A 38 -2.39 -0.55 -11.13
C THR A 38 -2.01 -0.42 -9.66
N VAL A 39 -2.90 -0.79 -8.73
CA VAL A 39 -2.58 -0.80 -7.30
C VAL A 39 -1.42 -1.77 -7.01
N HIS A 40 -1.43 -2.96 -7.59
CA HIS A 40 -0.33 -3.91 -7.48
C HIS A 40 1.01 -3.33 -7.96
N THR A 41 1.03 -2.63 -9.09
CA THR A 41 2.24 -1.96 -9.59
C THR A 41 2.77 -0.93 -8.58
N TYR A 42 1.88 -0.14 -7.97
CA TYR A 42 2.30 0.82 -6.94
C TYR A 42 2.87 0.14 -5.70
N LEU A 43 2.20 -0.91 -5.21
CA LEU A 43 2.67 -1.66 -4.03
C LEU A 43 4.04 -2.30 -4.29
N THR A 44 4.25 -2.94 -5.45
CA THR A 44 5.55 -3.52 -5.80
C THR A 44 6.66 -2.45 -5.87
N ARG A 45 6.36 -1.26 -6.39
CA ARG A 45 7.33 -0.15 -6.40
C ARG A 45 7.67 0.35 -5.01
N LEU A 46 6.65 0.51 -4.15
CA LEU A 46 6.84 0.93 -2.76
C LEU A 46 7.67 -0.09 -1.96
N GLU A 47 7.44 -1.38 -2.20
CA GLU A 47 8.20 -2.47 -1.59
C GLU A 47 9.65 -2.48 -2.08
N ALA A 48 9.88 -2.34 -3.40
CA ALA A 48 11.22 -2.23 -3.97
C ALA A 48 11.99 -1.00 -3.47
N GLN A 49 11.28 0.06 -3.05
CA GLN A 49 11.86 1.25 -2.42
C GLN A 49 12.10 1.07 -0.90
N GLY A 50 11.74 -0.07 -0.32
CA GLY A 50 11.85 -0.33 1.12
C GLY A 50 10.89 0.50 1.98
N LEU A 51 9.82 1.02 1.38
CA LEU A 51 8.82 1.85 2.08
C LEU A 51 7.74 1.01 2.74
N ILE A 52 7.41 -0.12 2.14
CA ILE A 52 6.47 -1.10 2.67
C ILE A 52 7.07 -2.51 2.64
N GLU A 53 6.55 -3.38 3.47
CA GLU A 53 6.88 -4.81 3.50
C GLU A 53 5.58 -5.62 3.44
N ARG A 54 5.57 -6.67 2.63
CA ARG A 54 4.43 -7.60 2.49
C ARG A 54 4.78 -8.94 3.11
N LYS A 55 3.93 -9.45 3.99
CA LYS A 55 4.20 -10.72 4.68
C LYS A 55 3.87 -11.92 3.78
N PRO A 56 4.83 -12.84 3.52
CA PRO A 56 4.58 -14.08 2.79
C PRO A 56 3.50 -14.92 3.49
N GLY A 57 2.59 -15.52 2.73
CA GLY A 57 1.46 -16.30 3.29
C GLY A 57 0.33 -15.46 3.90
N CYS A 58 0.45 -14.13 3.90
CA CYS A 58 -0.59 -13.20 4.34
C CYS A 58 -0.69 -12.04 3.32
N PRO A 59 -1.32 -12.24 2.15
CA PRO A 59 -1.26 -11.31 1.02
C PRO A 59 -1.85 -9.92 1.30
N ARG A 60 -2.61 -9.78 2.39
CA ARG A 60 -3.17 -8.50 2.84
C ARG A 60 -2.25 -7.77 3.82
N CYS A 61 -1.38 -8.48 4.53
CA CYS A 61 -0.52 -7.89 5.55
C CYS A 61 0.58 -7.06 4.88
N ILE A 62 0.31 -5.75 4.77
CA ILE A 62 1.22 -4.74 4.26
C ILE A 62 1.55 -3.81 5.42
N THR A 63 2.83 -3.69 5.74
CA THR A 63 3.32 -2.82 6.81
C THR A 63 4.15 -1.70 6.21
N VAL A 64 3.98 -0.47 6.70
CA VAL A 64 4.85 0.66 6.31
C VAL A 64 6.11 0.64 7.16
N VAL A 65 7.27 0.50 6.53
CA VAL A 65 8.56 0.26 7.20
C VAL A 65 9.32 1.56 7.41
N ARG A 66 9.28 2.46 6.43
CA ARG A 66 10.01 3.74 6.48
C ARG A 66 9.10 4.87 6.97
N ARG A 67 9.56 5.58 8.00
CA ARG A 67 9.08 6.91 8.36
C ARG A 67 10.06 7.90 7.74
N ASP A 68 9.61 8.60 6.70
CA ASP A 68 10.30 9.81 6.23
C ASP A 68 10.04 10.96 7.18
#